data_AF-A0A963MIU9-F1
#
_entry.id   AF-A0A963MIU9-F1
#
_cell.length_a   1.000
_cell.length_b   1.000
_cell.length_c   1.000
_cell.angle_alpha   90.00
_cell.angle_beta   90.00
_cell.angle_gamma   90.00
#
_symmetry.space_group_name_H-M   'P 1'
#
loop_
_entity.id
_entity.type
_entity.pdbx_description
1 polymer ?
#
loop_
_entity_poly.entity_id
_entity_poly.type
_entity_poly.pdbx_seq_one_letter_code
_entity_poly.pdbx_strand_id
1 'polypeptide(L)'
;MSDALYSPLWHEVAALRPALRATVHCRRMSARGEAWQLLSAPESRQQLRINAAAWRLVGCLDGTRSLDALWHALVERFGDAAPSQPEVIDLLGQLSAAGFLRADVLPDLPAQFDAASARERQRRRAALSPLAMRVRLFDPGPLLDALLPYCRALFSPLALALWVAAVLVTALVALSEASALAVAIAEGTRSPRFVLIAWIVYPLMKAVHELAHGLAIRHWGGRVANAGFTLLVLVPVPYVDASAANAFARPRRIAVSAAGVMCELIIAAAAFWLWLA
;
A
#
# COMPACT_ATOMS: atom_id res chain seq x y z
N MET A 1 18.45 -13.42 15.19
CA MET A 1 17.88 -14.72 14.75
C MET A 1 19.05 -15.47 14.13
N SER A 2 19.26 -16.74 14.47
CA SER A 2 20.49 -17.51 14.16
C SER A 2 21.06 -17.22 12.76
N ASP A 3 22.14 -16.43 12.67
CA ASP A 3 22.82 -16.06 11.43
C ASP A 3 23.66 -17.23 10.92
N ALA A 4 22.99 -18.28 10.46
CA ALA A 4 23.65 -19.33 9.70
C ALA A 4 23.95 -18.76 8.31
N LEU A 5 25.23 -18.46 8.06
CA LEU A 5 25.71 -18.03 6.74
C LEU A 5 25.35 -19.03 5.63
N TYR A 6 25.28 -20.32 6.01
CA TYR A 6 25.00 -21.45 5.13
C TYR A 6 23.62 -22.05 5.40
N SER A 7 22.94 -22.50 4.32
CA SER A 7 21.66 -23.18 4.38
C SER A 7 21.81 -24.65 4.01
N PRO A 8 21.21 -25.60 4.75
CA PRO A 8 21.21 -27.02 4.37
C PRO A 8 20.51 -27.26 3.03
N LEU A 9 19.63 -26.35 2.60
CA LEU A 9 18.88 -26.41 1.33
C LEU A 9 19.66 -25.83 0.15
N TRP A 10 20.88 -25.32 0.36
CA TRP A 10 21.63 -24.63 -0.71
C TRP A 10 21.91 -25.54 -1.90
N HIS A 11 22.19 -26.81 -1.66
CA HIS A 11 22.50 -27.79 -2.71
C HIS A 11 21.37 -27.96 -3.75
N GLU A 12 20.11 -27.74 -3.36
CA GLU A 12 18.95 -27.83 -4.27
C GLU A 12 18.84 -26.62 -5.21
N VAL A 13 19.33 -25.46 -4.77
CA VAL A 13 19.19 -24.18 -5.50
C VAL A 13 20.50 -23.66 -6.10
N ALA A 14 21.64 -24.19 -5.67
CA ALA A 14 22.98 -23.75 -6.05
C ALA A 14 23.20 -23.74 -7.57
N ALA A 15 22.71 -24.77 -8.26
CA ALA A 15 22.87 -24.93 -9.71
C ALA A 15 21.89 -24.08 -10.54
N LEU A 16 20.87 -23.48 -9.91
CA LEU A 16 19.85 -22.69 -10.61
C LEU A 16 20.46 -21.45 -11.24
N ARG A 17 19.96 -21.07 -12.41
CA ARG A 17 20.40 -19.88 -13.16
C ARG A 17 19.25 -18.88 -13.28
N PRO A 18 18.85 -18.22 -12.18
CA PRO A 18 17.71 -17.29 -12.16
C PRO A 18 17.91 -16.12 -13.10
N ALA A 19 16.84 -15.80 -13.83
CA ALA A 19 16.73 -14.62 -14.67
C ALA A 19 15.45 -13.85 -14.33
N LEU A 20 15.57 -12.53 -14.22
CA LEU A 20 14.41 -11.65 -14.16
C LEU A 20 13.66 -11.68 -15.49
N ARG A 21 12.34 -11.53 -15.44
CA ARG A 21 11.54 -11.33 -16.65
C ARG A 21 11.87 -9.98 -17.29
N ALA A 22 11.86 -9.93 -18.63
CA ALA A 22 12.11 -8.70 -19.38
C ALA A 22 11.10 -7.58 -19.10
N THR A 23 9.91 -7.93 -18.61
CA THR A 23 8.84 -6.98 -18.26
C THR A 23 9.03 -6.34 -16.87
N VAL A 24 10.05 -6.73 -16.10
CA VAL A 24 10.32 -6.14 -14.78
C VAL A 24 10.99 -4.78 -14.95
N HIS A 25 10.29 -3.75 -14.51
CA HIS A 25 10.82 -2.39 -14.37
C HIS A 25 11.38 -2.17 -12.97
N CYS A 26 12.61 -1.65 -12.93
CA CYS A 26 13.32 -1.31 -11.69
C CYS A 26 13.40 0.20 -11.55
N ARG A 27 12.89 0.74 -10.43
CA ARG A 27 13.00 2.17 -10.13
C ARG A 27 13.78 2.39 -8.85
N ARG A 28 14.85 3.18 -8.94
CA ARG A 28 15.63 3.60 -7.77
C ARG A 28 14.86 4.62 -6.95
N MET A 29 14.84 4.41 -5.65
CA MET A 29 14.23 5.30 -4.66
C MET A 29 15.22 5.53 -3.52
N SER A 30 15.25 6.75 -2.99
CA SER A 30 15.93 7.03 -1.73
C SER A 30 14.88 7.13 -0.63
N ALA A 31 15.04 6.33 0.44
CA ALA A 31 14.19 6.41 1.62
C ALA A 31 15.10 6.44 2.85
N ARG A 32 14.98 7.51 3.65
CA ARG A 32 15.79 7.72 4.88
C ARG A 32 17.32 7.68 4.64
N GLY A 33 17.79 8.16 3.48
CA GLY A 33 19.22 8.16 3.15
C GLY A 33 19.74 6.84 2.58
N GLU A 34 18.94 5.78 2.61
CA GLU A 34 19.30 4.48 2.04
C GLU A 34 18.76 4.31 0.63
N ALA A 35 19.53 3.61 -0.21
CA ALA A 35 19.14 3.27 -1.57
C ALA A 35 18.22 2.04 -1.58
N TRP A 36 17.00 2.23 -2.06
CA TRP A 36 16.00 1.19 -2.28
C TRP A 36 15.73 1.06 -3.78
N GLN A 37 15.34 -0.14 -4.19
CA GLN A 37 14.89 -0.42 -5.55
C GLN A 37 13.46 -0.96 -5.48
N LEU A 38 12.58 -0.39 -6.29
CA LEU A 38 11.20 -0.84 -6.44
C LEU A 38 11.10 -1.66 -7.73
N LEU A 39 10.85 -2.96 -7.58
CA LEU A 39 10.53 -3.88 -8.67
C LEU A 39 9.03 -3.83 -8.94
N SER A 40 8.67 -3.68 -10.21
CA SER A 40 7.29 -3.71 -10.69
C SER A 40 7.24 -4.35 -12.07
N ALA A 41 6.19 -5.11 -12.38
CA ALA A 41 5.97 -5.62 -13.74
C ALA A 41 4.55 -5.24 -14.19
N PRO A 42 4.30 -4.86 -15.45
CA PRO A 42 2.97 -4.50 -15.93
C PRO A 42 1.92 -5.59 -15.69
N GLU A 43 2.34 -6.85 -15.77
CA GLU A 43 1.50 -8.04 -15.62
C GLU A 43 1.28 -8.43 -14.14
N SER A 44 2.20 -8.03 -13.25
CA SER A 44 2.11 -8.34 -11.82
C SER A 44 1.57 -7.14 -11.05
N ARG A 45 0.47 -7.34 -10.32
CA ARG A 45 -0.05 -6.33 -9.39
C ARG A 45 0.84 -6.14 -8.15
N GLN A 46 1.85 -6.99 -7.97
CA GLN A 46 2.75 -6.91 -6.83
C GLN A 46 3.89 -5.95 -7.11
N GLN A 47 4.28 -5.18 -6.10
CA GLN A 47 5.48 -4.37 -6.11
C GLN A 47 6.36 -4.85 -4.97
N LEU A 48 7.65 -5.08 -5.24
CA LEU A 48 8.60 -5.52 -4.23
C LEU A 48 9.64 -4.43 -4.02
N ARG A 49 9.80 -4.02 -2.76
CA ARG A 49 10.87 -3.12 -2.34
C ARG A 49 12.05 -3.95 -1.85
N ILE A 50 13.20 -3.75 -2.46
CA ILE A 50 14.43 -4.42 -2.08
C ILE A 50 15.49 -3.39 -1.68
N ASN A 51 16.23 -3.71 -0.63
CA ASN A 51 17.31 -2.90 -0.11
C ASN A 51 18.57 -3.05 -0.99
N ALA A 52 19.64 -2.32 -0.65
CA ALA A 52 20.88 -2.36 -1.40
C ALA A 52 21.53 -3.76 -1.41
N ALA A 53 21.49 -4.50 -0.30
CA ALA A 53 22.07 -5.85 -0.21
C ALA A 53 21.36 -6.84 -1.14
N ALA A 54 20.03 -6.89 -1.09
CA ALA A 54 19.22 -7.72 -1.98
C ALA A 54 19.38 -7.32 -3.45
N TRP A 55 19.48 -6.02 -3.76
CA TRP A 55 19.70 -5.54 -5.13
C TRP A 55 21.03 -6.05 -5.74
N ARG A 56 22.07 -6.26 -4.93
CA ARG A 56 23.34 -6.79 -5.44
C ARG A 56 23.17 -8.18 -6.06
N LEU A 57 22.31 -9.00 -5.48
CA LEU A 57 21.92 -10.28 -6.06
C LEU A 57 20.95 -10.10 -7.22
N VAL A 58 19.83 -9.40 -7.00
CA VAL A 58 18.76 -9.23 -8.01
C VAL A 58 19.28 -8.63 -9.32
N GLY A 59 20.16 -7.63 -9.24
CA GLY A 59 20.76 -6.98 -10.40
C GLY A 59 21.71 -7.88 -11.20
N CYS A 60 22.09 -9.05 -10.66
CA CYS A 60 22.94 -10.03 -11.32
C CYS A 60 22.17 -11.24 -11.88
N LEU A 61 20.85 -11.29 -11.70
CA LEU A 61 20.00 -12.40 -12.18
C LEU A 61 19.74 -12.27 -13.68
N ASP A 62 20.71 -12.71 -14.47
CA ASP A 62 20.73 -12.65 -15.94
C ASP A 62 20.43 -13.99 -16.63
N GLY A 63 20.30 -15.08 -15.85
CA GLY A 63 20.05 -16.43 -16.38
C GLY A 63 21.29 -17.18 -16.88
N THR A 64 22.48 -16.59 -16.77
CA THR A 64 23.73 -17.19 -17.26
C THR A 64 24.55 -17.82 -16.14
N ARG A 65 24.66 -17.13 -15.01
CA ARG A 65 25.43 -17.57 -13.83
C ARG A 65 24.58 -18.39 -12.89
N SER A 66 25.18 -19.41 -12.28
CA SER A 66 24.53 -20.18 -11.22
C SER A 66 24.41 -19.35 -9.95
N LEU A 67 23.41 -19.67 -9.13
CA LEU A 67 23.19 -19.01 -7.85
C LEU A 67 24.41 -19.15 -6.92
N ASP A 68 25.07 -20.30 -6.98
CA ASP A 68 26.31 -20.57 -6.25
C ASP A 68 27.45 -19.63 -6.65
N ALA A 69 27.72 -19.49 -7.95
CA ALA A 69 28.74 -18.59 -8.47
C ALA A 69 28.41 -17.12 -8.15
N LEU A 70 27.13 -16.75 -8.22
CA LEU A 70 26.66 -15.41 -7.85
C LEU A 70 26.89 -15.12 -6.37
N TRP A 71 26.53 -16.05 -5.49
CA TRP A 71 26.68 -15.89 -4.05
C TRP A 71 28.15 -15.80 -3.65
N HIS A 72 29.00 -16.69 -4.16
CA HIS A 72 30.45 -16.62 -3.93
C HIS A 72 31.04 -15.29 -4.39
N ALA A 73 30.67 -14.81 -5.59
CA ALA A 73 31.14 -13.50 -6.09
C ALA A 73 30.65 -12.32 -5.22
N LEU A 74 29.47 -12.43 -4.60
CA LEU A 74 28.95 -11.41 -3.68
C LEU A 74 29.70 -11.44 -2.34
N VAL A 75 29.97 -12.62 -1.80
CA VAL A 75 30.74 -12.80 -0.55
C VAL A 75 32.17 -12.29 -0.73
N GLU A 76 32.84 -12.63 -1.84
CA GLU A 76 34.19 -12.13 -2.14
C GLU A 76 34.25 -10.60 -2.25
N ARG A 77 33.22 -10.00 -2.86
CA ARG A 77 33.21 -8.56 -3.14
C ARG A 77 32.73 -7.71 -1.96
N PHE A 78 31.84 -8.23 -1.12
CA PHE A 78 31.15 -7.45 -0.09
C PHE A 78 31.34 -7.98 1.34
N GLY A 79 32.00 -9.12 1.53
CA GLY A 79 32.25 -9.72 2.85
C GLY A 79 30.97 -9.85 3.68
N ASP A 80 31.01 -9.32 4.90
CA ASP A 80 29.89 -9.33 5.85
C ASP A 80 28.64 -8.58 5.38
N ALA A 81 28.75 -7.76 4.32
CA ALA A 81 27.60 -7.07 3.73
C ALA A 81 26.93 -7.85 2.58
N ALA A 82 27.39 -9.08 2.30
CA ALA A 82 26.75 -10.00 1.36
C ALA A 82 25.55 -10.69 2.02
N PRO A 83 24.47 -11.00 1.26
CA PRO A 83 23.34 -11.73 1.81
C PRO A 83 23.72 -13.17 2.18
N SER A 84 23.20 -13.68 3.29
CA SER A 84 23.39 -15.08 3.67
C SER A 84 22.63 -16.04 2.74
N GLN A 85 23.02 -17.32 2.69
CA GLN A 85 22.31 -18.31 1.85
C GLN A 85 20.81 -18.41 2.17
N PRO A 86 20.35 -18.39 3.44
CA PRO A 86 18.93 -18.32 3.75
C PRO A 86 18.25 -17.05 3.23
N GLU A 87 18.89 -15.89 3.30
CA GLU A 87 18.34 -14.64 2.77
C GLU A 87 18.19 -14.66 1.26
N VAL A 88 19.16 -15.26 0.56
CA VAL A 88 19.11 -15.48 -0.89
C VAL A 88 17.92 -16.38 -1.27
N ILE A 89 17.75 -17.48 -0.53
CA ILE A 89 16.63 -18.40 -0.69
C ILE A 89 15.28 -17.69 -0.48
N ASP A 90 15.14 -16.93 0.60
CA ASP A 90 13.93 -16.16 0.92
C ASP A 90 13.63 -15.10 -0.16
N LEU A 91 14.66 -14.44 -0.68
CA LEU A 91 14.53 -13.45 -1.74
C LEU A 91 14.06 -14.09 -3.05
N LEU A 92 14.62 -15.24 -3.44
CA LEU A 92 14.18 -15.98 -4.62
C LEU A 92 12.73 -16.44 -4.50
N GLY A 93 12.33 -16.93 -3.32
CA GLY A 93 10.93 -17.29 -3.06
C GLY A 93 9.97 -16.11 -3.24
N GLN A 94 10.33 -14.92 -2.74
CA GLN A 94 9.54 -13.70 -2.92
C GLN A 94 9.48 -13.25 -4.39
N LEU A 95 10.59 -13.30 -5.12
CA LEU A 95 10.61 -12.95 -6.54
C LEU A 95 9.79 -13.94 -7.40
N SER A 96 9.84 -15.23 -7.07
CA SER A 96 9.03 -16.27 -7.73
C SER A 96 7.53 -16.05 -7.46
N ALA A 97 7.14 -15.89 -6.19
CA ALA A 97 5.75 -15.67 -5.80
C ALA A 97 5.15 -14.37 -6.37
N ALA A 98 5.98 -13.33 -6.55
CA ALA A 98 5.58 -12.08 -7.19
C ALA A 98 5.55 -12.15 -8.73
N GLY A 99 5.99 -13.27 -9.33
CA GLY A 99 6.02 -13.49 -10.78
C GLY A 99 7.14 -12.72 -11.49
N PHE A 100 8.22 -12.36 -10.79
CA PHE A 100 9.34 -11.60 -11.37
C PHE A 100 10.42 -12.48 -12.00
N LEU A 101 10.45 -13.78 -11.71
CA LEU A 101 11.38 -14.75 -12.31
C LEU A 101 10.79 -15.41 -13.55
N ARG A 102 11.65 -15.80 -14.50
CA ARG A 102 11.27 -16.68 -15.62
C ARG A 102 10.82 -18.06 -15.09
N ALA A 103 9.76 -18.60 -15.69
CA ALA A 103 9.10 -19.83 -15.22
C ALA A 103 10.01 -21.07 -15.24
N ASP A 104 11.02 -21.09 -16.12
CA ASP A 104 11.86 -22.27 -16.36
C ASP A 104 12.94 -22.51 -15.30
N VAL A 105 13.02 -21.69 -14.25
CA VAL A 105 14.21 -21.62 -13.39
C VAL A 105 14.05 -22.27 -12.02
N LEU A 106 12.83 -22.48 -11.53
CA LEU A 106 12.63 -23.27 -10.33
C LEU A 106 12.08 -24.64 -10.74
N PRO A 107 12.86 -25.74 -10.60
CA PRO A 107 12.27 -27.06 -10.49
C PRO A 107 11.25 -27.03 -9.35
N ASP A 108 10.33 -27.99 -9.34
CA ASP A 108 9.33 -28.22 -8.30
C ASP A 108 10.05 -28.50 -6.96
N LEU A 109 10.58 -27.44 -6.34
CA LEU A 109 11.25 -27.50 -5.05
C LEU A 109 10.19 -28.03 -4.08
N PRO A 110 10.50 -29.06 -3.28
CA PRO A 110 9.54 -29.63 -2.35
C PRO A 110 8.91 -28.50 -1.53
N ALA A 111 7.67 -28.70 -1.11
CA ALA A 111 6.80 -27.77 -0.38
C ALA A 111 7.37 -27.24 0.97
N GLN A 112 8.68 -27.24 1.17
CA GLN A 112 9.44 -26.77 2.33
C GLN A 112 10.00 -25.35 2.15
N PHE A 113 9.93 -24.75 0.94
CA PHE A 113 9.99 -23.28 0.73
C PHE A 113 8.73 -22.56 1.29
N ASP A 114 7.93 -23.30 2.05
CA ASP A 114 6.71 -22.88 2.70
C ASP A 114 6.89 -21.80 3.76
N ALA A 115 8.07 -21.27 4.08
CA ALA A 115 8.14 -20.08 4.94
C ALA A 115 7.61 -18.82 4.22
N ALA A 116 7.98 -18.63 2.94
CA ALA A 116 7.44 -17.57 2.09
C ALA A 116 5.99 -17.87 1.69
N SER A 117 5.70 -19.13 1.35
CA SER A 117 4.35 -19.58 1.02
C SER A 117 3.43 -19.60 2.25
N ALA A 118 3.91 -19.79 3.47
CA ALA A 118 3.13 -19.72 4.70
C ALA A 118 2.82 -18.27 5.04
N ARG A 119 3.75 -17.33 4.81
CA ARG A 119 3.45 -15.90 4.87
C ARG A 119 2.43 -15.49 3.80
N GLU A 120 2.52 -16.03 2.59
CA GLU A 120 1.54 -15.84 1.51
C GLU A 120 0.18 -16.49 1.84
N ARG A 121 0.16 -17.72 2.38
CA ARG A 121 -1.03 -18.44 2.83
C ARG A 121 -1.64 -17.76 4.05
N GLN A 122 -0.86 -17.19 4.95
CA GLN A 122 -1.31 -16.40 6.09
C GLN A 122 -1.87 -15.05 5.65
N ARG A 123 -1.25 -14.38 4.66
CA ARG A 123 -1.81 -13.19 3.99
C ARG A 123 -3.09 -13.50 3.21
N ARG A 124 -3.14 -14.63 2.50
CA ARG A 124 -4.33 -15.11 1.78
C ARG A 124 -5.42 -15.52 2.76
N ARG A 125 -5.11 -16.20 3.86
CA ARG A 125 -6.06 -16.51 4.95
C ARG A 125 -6.55 -15.23 5.63
N ALA A 126 -5.69 -14.22 5.82
CA ALA A 126 -6.11 -12.91 6.30
C ALA A 126 -7.00 -12.17 5.29
N ALA A 127 -6.75 -12.32 3.98
CA ALA A 127 -7.58 -11.76 2.91
C ALA A 127 -8.90 -12.54 2.68
N LEU A 128 -8.95 -13.82 3.09
CA LEU A 128 -10.14 -14.66 3.11
C LEU A 128 -10.92 -14.56 4.44
N SER A 129 -10.46 -13.72 5.37
CA SER A 129 -11.29 -13.32 6.50
C SER A 129 -12.56 -12.66 5.94
N PRO A 130 -13.76 -13.04 6.40
CA PRO A 130 -15.01 -12.40 6.01
C PRO A 130 -15.00 -10.87 6.24
N LEU A 131 -14.11 -10.40 7.12
CA LEU A 131 -13.86 -9.00 7.45
C LEU A 131 -12.87 -8.29 6.49
N ALA A 132 -12.34 -8.99 5.48
CA ALA A 132 -11.34 -8.49 4.55
C ALA A 132 -11.60 -8.88 3.07
N MET A 133 -12.77 -9.45 2.78
CA MET A 133 -13.15 -9.78 1.41
C MET A 133 -13.37 -8.48 0.62
N ARG A 134 -12.41 -8.18 -0.27
CA ARG A 134 -12.45 -7.02 -1.18
C ARG A 134 -13.16 -7.40 -2.47
N VAL A 135 -14.37 -6.91 -2.65
CA VAL A 135 -15.11 -7.05 -3.90
C VAL A 135 -14.70 -5.89 -4.81
N ARG A 136 -13.98 -6.20 -5.89
CA ARG A 136 -13.65 -5.26 -6.97
C ARG A 136 -14.88 -5.06 -7.83
N LEU A 137 -15.38 -3.83 -7.95
CA LEU A 137 -16.60 -3.56 -8.71
C LEU A 137 -16.35 -2.85 -10.03
N PHE A 138 -15.52 -1.80 -10.05
CA PHE A 138 -15.36 -0.97 -11.25
C PHE A 138 -14.00 -0.23 -11.29
N ASP A 139 -13.65 0.27 -12.47
CA ASP A 139 -12.52 1.19 -12.69
C ASP A 139 -12.96 2.63 -12.38
N PRO A 140 -12.44 3.28 -11.32
CA PRO A 140 -12.81 4.65 -10.97
C PRO A 140 -12.14 5.70 -11.87
N GLY A 141 -11.21 5.30 -12.76
CA GLY A 141 -10.44 6.20 -13.61
C GLY A 141 -11.26 7.26 -14.34
N PRO A 142 -12.33 6.90 -15.08
CA PRO A 142 -13.16 7.87 -15.80
C PRO A 142 -13.86 8.88 -14.88
N LEU A 143 -14.36 8.41 -13.72
CA LEU A 143 -14.99 9.27 -12.72
C LEU A 143 -13.98 10.26 -12.13
N LEU A 144 -12.79 9.77 -11.78
CA LEU A 144 -11.71 10.61 -11.25
C LEU A 144 -11.24 11.64 -12.28
N ASP A 145 -11.14 11.25 -13.55
CA ASP A 145 -10.77 12.15 -14.65
C ASP A 145 -11.81 13.23 -14.90
N ALA A 146 -13.10 12.90 -14.79
CA ALA A 146 -14.19 13.87 -14.89
C ALA A 146 -14.22 14.85 -13.72
N LEU A 147 -13.89 14.40 -12.51
CA LEU A 147 -13.90 15.25 -11.31
C LEU A 147 -12.62 16.08 -11.15
N LEU A 148 -11.50 15.62 -11.69
CA LEU A 148 -10.20 16.24 -11.51
C LEU A 148 -10.16 17.74 -11.89
N PRO A 149 -10.75 18.20 -13.02
CA PRO A 149 -10.75 19.62 -13.39
C PRO A 149 -11.36 20.52 -12.32
N TYR A 150 -12.46 20.08 -11.69
CA TYR A 150 -13.17 20.83 -10.64
C TYR A 150 -12.39 20.83 -9.32
N CYS A 151 -11.68 19.74 -9.03
CA CYS A 151 -10.93 19.58 -7.79
C CYS A 151 -9.48 20.11 -7.87
N ARG A 152 -8.99 20.53 -9.05
CA ARG A 152 -7.61 21.03 -9.21
C ARG A 152 -7.29 22.19 -8.26
N ALA A 153 -8.23 23.10 -8.04
CA ALA A 153 -8.06 24.24 -7.15
C ALA A 153 -7.83 23.81 -5.69
N LEU A 154 -8.34 22.65 -5.27
CA LEU A 154 -8.19 22.12 -3.91
C LEU A 154 -6.74 21.73 -3.59
N PHE A 155 -5.91 21.48 -4.61
CA PHE A 155 -4.50 21.15 -4.43
C PHE A 155 -3.58 22.40 -4.42
N SER A 156 -4.15 23.60 -4.33
CA SER A 156 -3.39 24.85 -4.23
C SER A 156 -2.97 25.15 -2.78
N PRO A 157 -1.84 25.86 -2.56
CA PRO A 157 -1.44 26.30 -1.21
C PRO A 157 -2.48 27.19 -0.52
N LEU A 158 -3.19 28.02 -1.30
CA LEU A 158 -4.27 28.85 -0.78
C LEU A 158 -5.45 28.00 -0.28
N ALA A 159 -5.86 26.97 -1.03
CA ALA A 159 -6.91 26.06 -0.59
C ALA A 159 -6.51 25.34 0.70
N LEU A 160 -5.24 24.94 0.84
CA LEU A 160 -4.74 24.37 2.09
C LEU A 160 -4.80 25.37 3.25
N ALA A 161 -4.39 26.63 3.04
CA ALA A 161 -4.45 27.65 4.09
C ALA A 161 -5.89 27.92 4.54
N LEU A 162 -6.83 28.04 3.59
CA LEU A 162 -8.26 28.20 3.87
C LEU A 162 -8.83 26.98 4.61
N TRP A 163 -8.43 25.78 4.20
CA TRP A 163 -8.81 24.53 4.86
C TRP A 163 -8.32 24.50 6.32
N VAL A 164 -7.04 24.85 6.57
CA VAL A 164 -6.47 24.90 7.93
C VAL A 164 -7.23 25.92 8.78
N ALA A 165 -7.48 27.12 8.25
CA ALA A 165 -8.22 28.15 8.97
C ALA A 165 -9.65 27.68 9.32
N ALA A 166 -10.38 27.10 8.37
CA ALA A 166 -11.73 26.60 8.59
C ALA A 166 -11.78 25.49 9.66
N VAL A 167 -10.86 24.52 9.59
CA VAL A 167 -10.78 23.44 10.58
C VAL A 167 -10.38 23.98 11.96
N LEU A 168 -9.43 24.91 12.03
CA LEU A 168 -8.98 25.49 13.29
C LEU A 168 -10.10 26.30 13.97
N VAL A 169 -10.80 27.15 13.23
CA VAL A 169 -11.94 27.92 13.76
C VAL A 169 -13.03 26.96 14.26
N THR A 170 -13.38 25.95 13.46
CA THR A 170 -14.38 24.95 13.86
C THR A 170 -13.94 24.20 15.12
N ALA A 171 -12.67 23.79 15.21
CA ALA A 171 -12.15 23.10 16.38
C ALA A 171 -12.19 23.97 17.64
N LEU A 172 -11.86 25.26 17.55
CA LEU A 172 -11.93 26.19 18.67
C LEU A 172 -13.37 26.36 19.18
N VAL A 173 -14.34 26.50 18.28
CA VAL A 173 -15.77 26.60 18.64
C VAL A 173 -16.31 25.27 19.18
N ALA A 174 -15.91 24.14 18.59
CA ALA A 174 -16.29 22.82 19.10
C ALA A 174 -15.74 22.57 20.51
N LEU A 175 -14.55 23.11 20.84
CA LEU A 175 -13.99 23.03 22.18
C LEU A 175 -14.76 23.92 23.18
N SER A 176 -15.26 25.09 22.77
CA SER A 176 -16.11 25.90 23.65
C SER A 176 -17.47 25.25 23.91
N GLU A 177 -17.99 24.49 22.94
CA GLU A 177 -19.27 23.76 23.05
C GLU A 177 -19.10 22.27 23.43
N ALA A 178 -17.94 21.88 23.98
CA ALA A 178 -17.60 20.47 24.17
C ALA A 178 -18.60 19.72 25.08
N SER A 179 -19.12 20.39 26.10
CA SER A 179 -20.12 19.80 27.01
C SER A 179 -21.45 19.55 26.30
N ALA A 180 -21.96 20.55 25.58
CA ALA A 180 -23.19 20.46 24.80
C ALA A 180 -23.08 19.39 23.71
N LEU A 181 -21.94 19.35 23.01
CA LEU A 181 -21.65 18.35 21.98
C LEU A 181 -21.62 16.93 22.56
N ALA A 182 -21.00 16.74 23.73
CA ALA A 182 -20.94 15.43 24.39
C ALA A 182 -22.33 14.93 24.79
N VAL A 183 -23.19 15.81 25.31
CA VAL A 183 -24.59 15.49 25.65
C VAL A 183 -25.37 15.11 24.39
N ALA A 184 -25.27 15.91 23.32
CA ALA A 184 -25.96 15.65 22.05
C ALA A 184 -25.57 14.29 21.44
N ILE A 185 -24.29 13.93 21.47
CA ILE A 185 -23.80 12.63 21.00
C ILE A 185 -24.33 11.49 21.90
N ALA A 186 -24.33 11.68 23.22
CA ALA A 186 -24.80 10.67 24.17
C ALA A 186 -26.33 10.43 24.05
N GLU A 187 -27.11 11.47 23.77
CA GLU A 187 -28.54 11.34 23.51
C GLU A 187 -28.82 10.74 22.14
N GLY A 188 -28.09 11.18 21.12
CA GLY A 188 -28.19 10.64 19.76
C GLY A 188 -27.92 9.15 19.72
N THR A 189 -26.82 8.68 20.33
CA THR A 189 -26.42 7.26 20.31
C THR A 189 -27.41 6.31 20.98
N ARG A 190 -28.26 6.82 21.90
CA ARG A 190 -29.35 6.03 22.50
C ARG A 190 -30.57 5.91 21.58
N SER A 191 -30.65 6.72 20.54
CA SER A 191 -31.77 6.77 19.60
C SER A 191 -31.53 5.80 18.42
N PRO A 192 -32.39 4.79 18.21
CA PRO A 192 -32.23 3.84 17.10
C PRO A 192 -32.21 4.53 15.73
N ARG A 193 -32.98 5.62 15.57
CA ARG A 193 -32.97 6.44 14.34
C ARG A 193 -31.59 7.04 14.06
N PHE A 194 -30.91 7.56 15.08
CA PHE A 194 -29.61 8.18 14.92
C PHE A 194 -28.55 7.13 14.58
N VAL A 195 -28.60 5.98 15.26
CA VAL A 195 -27.72 4.84 14.97
C VAL A 195 -27.91 4.37 13.52
N LEU A 196 -29.15 4.25 13.05
CA LEU A 196 -29.43 3.89 11.66
C LEU A 196 -28.89 4.93 10.66
N ILE A 197 -29.09 6.22 10.93
CA ILE A 197 -28.55 7.30 10.09
C ILE A 197 -27.02 7.25 10.08
N ALA A 198 -26.38 7.10 11.23
CA ALA A 198 -24.93 6.98 11.34
C ALA A 198 -24.40 5.76 10.58
N TRP A 199 -25.11 4.63 10.63
CA TRP A 199 -24.78 3.41 9.89
C TRP A 199 -24.83 3.60 8.37
N ILE A 200 -25.76 4.42 7.85
CA ILE A 200 -25.87 4.75 6.42
C ILE A 200 -24.84 5.82 6.01
N VAL A 201 -24.65 6.85 6.83
CA VAL A 201 -23.75 7.96 6.54
C VAL A 201 -22.29 7.53 6.60
N TYR A 202 -21.93 6.58 7.46
CA TYR A 202 -20.55 6.12 7.62
C TYR A 202 -19.93 5.57 6.32
N PRO A 203 -20.55 4.61 5.59
CA PRO A 203 -20.07 4.17 4.28
C PRO A 203 -19.98 5.29 3.25
N LEU A 204 -20.94 6.23 3.25
CA LEU A 204 -20.93 7.37 2.32
C LEU A 204 -19.75 8.30 2.59
N MET A 205 -19.48 8.62 3.85
CA MET A 205 -18.32 9.41 4.25
C MET A 205 -17.01 8.70 3.87
N LYS A 206 -16.94 7.38 4.03
CA LYS A 206 -15.81 6.58 3.56
C LYS A 206 -15.70 6.52 2.03
N ALA A 207 -16.81 6.56 1.29
CA ALA A 207 -16.77 6.66 -0.18
C ALA A 207 -16.04 7.94 -0.59
N VAL A 208 -16.39 9.06 0.02
CA VAL A 208 -15.77 10.36 -0.24
C VAL A 208 -14.30 10.37 0.20
N HIS A 209 -13.97 9.77 1.35
CA HIS A 209 -12.60 9.59 1.83
C HIS A 209 -11.71 8.88 0.81
N GLU A 210 -12.18 7.73 0.31
CA GLU A 210 -11.45 6.92 -0.65
C GLU A 210 -11.35 7.61 -2.02
N LEU A 211 -12.41 8.31 -2.44
CA LEU A 211 -12.38 9.15 -3.64
C LEU A 211 -11.34 10.27 -3.52
N ALA A 212 -11.17 10.87 -2.34
CA ALA A 212 -10.16 11.90 -2.10
C ALA A 212 -8.73 11.35 -2.28
N HIS A 213 -8.45 10.12 -1.80
CA HIS A 213 -7.19 9.44 -2.10
C HIS A 213 -7.00 9.21 -3.60
N GLY A 214 -8.04 8.73 -4.29
CA GLY A 214 -8.01 8.50 -5.73
C GLY A 214 -7.75 9.78 -6.54
N LEU A 215 -8.43 10.86 -6.19
CA LEU A 215 -8.26 12.18 -6.82
C LEU A 215 -6.86 12.73 -6.60
N ALA A 216 -6.32 12.60 -5.38
CA ALA A 216 -4.96 13.01 -5.07
C ALA A 216 -3.94 12.24 -5.90
N ILE A 217 -4.10 10.91 -6.04
CA ILE A 217 -3.26 10.09 -6.91
C ILE A 217 -3.34 10.53 -8.36
N ARG A 218 -4.56 10.78 -8.86
CA ARG A 218 -4.79 11.17 -10.25
C ARG A 218 -4.21 12.56 -10.55
N HIS A 219 -4.30 13.49 -9.61
CA HIS A 219 -3.73 14.83 -9.72
C HIS A 219 -2.22 14.81 -10.01
N TRP A 220 -1.47 13.91 -9.37
CA TRP A 220 -0.03 13.74 -9.61
C TRP A 220 0.30 12.73 -10.73
N GLY A 221 -0.67 12.37 -11.56
CA GLY A 221 -0.49 11.50 -12.73
C GLY A 221 -0.44 10.00 -12.41
N GLY A 222 -0.78 9.60 -11.19
CA GLY A 222 -0.91 8.18 -10.84
C GLY A 222 -2.15 7.55 -11.45
N ARG A 223 -2.13 6.23 -11.62
CA ARG A 223 -3.29 5.45 -12.05
C ARG A 223 -3.91 4.77 -10.83
N VAL A 224 -5.23 4.87 -10.72
CA VAL A 224 -6.02 4.14 -9.74
C VAL A 224 -6.64 2.96 -10.47
N ALA A 225 -6.24 1.74 -10.11
CA ALA A 225 -6.55 0.57 -10.94
C ALA A 225 -7.93 -0.02 -10.69
N ASN A 226 -8.44 0.06 -9.45
CA ASN A 226 -9.71 -0.57 -9.07
C ASN A 226 -10.34 0.20 -7.90
N ALA A 227 -11.68 0.23 -7.87
CA ALA A 227 -12.48 0.61 -6.71
C ALA A 227 -13.52 -0.49 -6.42
N GLY A 228 -14.00 -0.54 -5.18
CA GLY A 228 -14.94 -1.57 -4.75
C GLY A 228 -15.40 -1.39 -3.32
N PHE A 229 -15.81 -2.50 -2.68
CA PHE A 229 -16.18 -2.52 -1.27
C PHE A 229 -15.42 -3.62 -0.53
N THR A 230 -15.17 -3.37 0.75
CA THR A 230 -14.72 -4.37 1.72
C THR A 230 -15.75 -4.43 2.84
N LEU A 231 -16.03 -5.62 3.36
CA LEU A 231 -16.90 -5.76 4.53
C LEU A 231 -16.07 -5.58 5.79
N LEU A 232 -16.25 -4.48 6.51
CA LEU A 232 -15.67 -4.27 7.83
C LEU A 232 -16.77 -4.46 8.88
N VAL A 233 -16.72 -5.58 9.63
CA VAL A 233 -17.70 -5.90 10.69
C VAL A 233 -19.16 -5.83 10.15
N LEU A 234 -19.41 -6.50 9.02
CA LEU A 234 -20.70 -6.51 8.30
C LEU A 234 -21.14 -5.17 7.68
N VAL A 235 -20.32 -4.12 7.77
CA VAL A 235 -20.58 -2.85 7.10
C VAL A 235 -19.83 -2.82 5.76
N PRO A 236 -20.51 -2.61 4.61
CA PRO A 236 -19.83 -2.44 3.34
C PRO A 236 -19.12 -1.07 3.34
N VAL A 237 -17.79 -1.09 3.40
CA VAL A 237 -16.95 0.10 3.35
C VAL A 237 -16.35 0.21 1.94
N PRO A 238 -16.57 1.32 1.23
CA PRO A 238 -15.92 1.57 -0.04
C PRO A 238 -14.39 1.51 0.10
N TYR A 239 -13.70 1.14 -0.97
CA TYR A 239 -12.25 1.23 -1.03
C TYR A 239 -11.78 1.65 -2.42
N VAL A 240 -10.66 2.37 -2.47
CA VAL A 240 -9.95 2.70 -3.71
C VAL A 240 -8.51 2.16 -3.63
N ASP A 241 -8.00 1.59 -4.72
CA ASP A 241 -6.62 1.11 -4.78
C ASP A 241 -5.62 2.28 -4.84
N ALA A 242 -5.16 2.69 -3.65
CA ALA A 242 -4.20 3.76 -3.47
C ALA A 242 -2.73 3.33 -3.61
N SER A 243 -2.45 2.11 -4.07
CA SER A 243 -1.09 1.54 -4.10
C SER A 243 -0.09 2.37 -4.93
N ALA A 244 -0.58 3.08 -5.95
CA ALA A 244 0.23 3.98 -6.77
C ALA A 244 0.91 5.11 -5.97
N ALA A 245 0.36 5.49 -4.81
CA ALA A 245 0.95 6.49 -3.93
C ALA A 245 2.35 6.10 -3.42
N ASN A 246 2.65 4.80 -3.36
CA ASN A 246 3.96 4.30 -2.93
C ASN A 246 5.09 4.71 -3.88
N ALA A 247 4.79 4.92 -5.16
CA ALA A 247 5.75 5.36 -6.17
C ALA A 247 6.05 6.86 -6.14
N PHE A 248 5.35 7.63 -5.29
CA PHE A 248 5.54 9.08 -5.18
C PHE A 248 6.63 9.46 -4.16
N ALA A 249 7.23 10.63 -4.38
CA ALA A 249 8.13 11.26 -3.43
C ALA A 249 7.40 11.55 -2.09
N ARG A 250 8.17 11.62 -1.00
CA ARG A 250 7.64 11.78 0.37
C ARG A 250 6.53 12.85 0.53
N PRO A 251 6.67 14.10 0.06
CA PRO A 251 5.63 15.11 0.29
C PRO A 251 4.31 14.77 -0.41
N ARG A 252 4.36 14.30 -1.66
CA ARG A 252 3.16 13.88 -2.41
C ARG A 252 2.51 12.66 -1.80
N ARG A 253 3.31 11.69 -1.32
CA ARG A 253 2.78 10.51 -0.63
C ARG A 253 2.06 10.89 0.67
N ILE A 254 2.63 11.80 1.46
CA ILE A 254 1.97 12.32 2.68
C ILE A 254 0.66 13.02 2.31
N ALA A 255 0.66 13.86 1.28
CA ALA A 255 -0.54 14.55 0.84
C ALA A 255 -1.64 13.58 0.38
N VAL A 256 -1.30 12.53 -0.38
CA VAL A 256 -2.25 11.46 -0.72
C VAL A 256 -2.79 10.81 0.55
N SER A 257 -1.93 10.40 1.50
CA SER A 257 -2.36 9.78 2.75
C SER A 257 -3.22 10.71 3.63
N ALA A 258 -3.02 12.03 3.56
CA ALA A 258 -3.80 13.00 4.32
C ALA A 258 -5.14 13.35 3.65
N ALA A 259 -5.27 13.22 2.33
CA ALA A 259 -6.42 13.69 1.56
C ALA A 259 -7.77 13.17 2.08
N GLY A 260 -7.83 11.88 2.43
CA GLY A 260 -9.05 11.27 3.01
C GLY A 260 -9.46 11.91 4.33
N VAL A 261 -8.53 12.03 5.28
CA VAL A 261 -8.78 12.66 6.59
C VAL A 261 -9.12 14.15 6.43
N MET A 262 -8.42 14.85 5.52
CA MET A 262 -8.71 16.26 5.25
C MET A 262 -10.14 16.48 4.76
N CYS A 263 -10.64 15.56 3.92
CA CYS A 263 -12.02 15.61 3.46
C CYS A 263 -13.03 15.34 4.59
N GLU A 264 -12.77 14.31 5.41
CA GLU A 264 -13.61 13.98 6.58
C GLU A 264 -13.69 15.15 7.56
N LEU A 265 -12.58 15.86 7.80
CA LEU A 265 -12.55 17.03 8.69
C LEU A 265 -13.40 18.20 8.17
N ILE A 266 -13.47 18.42 6.86
CA ILE A 266 -14.36 19.47 6.29
C ILE A 266 -15.82 19.07 6.40
N ILE A 267 -16.14 17.79 6.15
CA ILE A 267 -17.50 17.28 6.34
C ILE A 267 -17.90 17.41 7.81
N ALA A 268 -17.01 17.04 8.73
CA ALA A 268 -17.23 17.20 10.17
C ALA A 268 -17.40 18.66 10.57
N ALA A 269 -16.60 19.57 10.00
CA ALA A 269 -16.74 21.00 10.24
C ALA A 269 -18.10 21.53 9.78
N ALA A 270 -18.52 21.21 8.55
CA ALA A 270 -19.82 21.61 8.03
C ALA A 270 -20.99 21.05 8.87
N ALA A 271 -20.91 19.78 9.28
CA ALA A 271 -21.91 19.16 10.14
C ALA A 271 -21.97 19.80 11.53
N PHE A 272 -20.82 20.18 12.11
CA PHE A 272 -20.76 20.89 13.38
C PHE A 272 -21.44 22.27 13.30
N TRP A 273 -21.15 23.05 12.25
CA TRP A 273 -21.80 24.35 12.05
C TRP A 273 -23.31 24.22 11.80
N LEU A 274 -23.75 23.18 11.09
CA LEU A 274 -25.17 22.90 10.91
C LEU A 274 -25.86 22.49 12.22
N TRP A 275 -25.15 21.81 13.12
CA TRP A 275 -25.67 21.46 14.43
C TRP A 275 -25.75 22.66 15.38
N LEU A 276 -24.82 23.61 15.24
CA LEU A 276 -24.77 24.82 16.04
C LEU A 276 -25.82 25.87 15.61
N ALA A 277 -26.23 25.86 14.33
CA ALA A 277 -27.22 26.76 13.75
C ALA A 277 -28.66 26.45 14.21
#